data_AF-A0A484CLU8-F1
#
_entry.id   AF-A0A484CLU8-F1
#
_cell.length_a   1.000
_cell.length_b   1.000
_cell.length_c   1.000
_cell.angle_alpha   90.00
_cell.angle_beta   90.00
_cell.angle_gamma   90.00
#
_symmetry.space_group_name_H-M   'P 1'
#
loop_
_entity.id
_entity.type
_entity.pdbx_description
1 polymer ?
#
loop_
_entity_poly.entity_id
_entity_poly.type
_entity_poly.pdbx_seq_one_letter_code
_entity_poly.pdbx_strand_id
1 'polypeptide(L)'
;MKCVPSASDLAQRIKPGEWTAIYSKDIKGLPRQEDGNACGIFMLMYALYIVLGADFDFTTGDMDTIRKWWCLLLLSGHSVVRFAQKRKYEDQIARITF
;
A
#
# COMPACT_ATOMS: atom_id res chain seq x y z
N MET A 1 -29.70 11.48 10.97
CA MET A 1 -28.52 10.59 11.08
C MET A 1 -28.37 9.91 9.72
N LYS A 2 -27.31 10.19 8.93
CA LYS A 2 -27.10 9.50 7.64
C LYS A 2 -26.34 8.21 7.93
N CYS A 3 -26.91 7.06 7.61
CA CYS A 3 -26.22 5.77 7.70
C CYS A 3 -25.00 5.80 6.76
N VAL A 4 -23.83 5.46 7.29
CA VAL A 4 -22.62 5.26 6.48
C VAL A 4 -22.89 4.07 5.55
N PRO A 5 -22.67 4.19 4.22
CA PRO A 5 -22.85 3.06 3.32
C PRO A 5 -21.98 1.88 3.76
N SER A 6 -22.52 0.66 3.69
CA SER A 6 -21.69 -0.52 3.93
C SER A 6 -20.60 -0.63 2.84
N ALA A 7 -19.48 -1.29 3.14
CA ALA A 7 -18.43 -1.51 2.15
C ALA A 7 -18.96 -2.23 0.89
N SER A 8 -19.97 -3.10 1.08
CA SER A 8 -20.68 -3.78 -0.01
C SER A 8 -21.43 -2.79 -0.92
N ASP A 9 -22.17 -1.85 -0.33
CA ASP A 9 -22.91 -0.84 -1.10
C ASP A 9 -21.98 0.03 -1.94
N LEU A 10 -20.83 0.40 -1.36
CA LEU A 10 -19.81 1.17 -2.08
C LEU A 10 -19.22 0.38 -3.24
N ALA A 11 -18.88 -0.90 -3.01
CA ALA A 11 -18.31 -1.77 -4.04
C ALA A 11 -19.26 -1.93 -5.25
N GLN A 12 -20.55 -2.15 -4.99
CA GLN A 12 -21.56 -2.23 -6.06
C GLN A 12 -21.72 -0.94 -6.86
N ARG A 13 -21.54 0.22 -6.23
CA ARG A 13 -21.56 1.51 -6.93
C ARG A 13 -20.33 1.73 -7.80
N ILE A 14 -19.17 1.21 -7.40
CA ILE A 14 -17.91 1.31 -8.17
C ILE A 14 -17.94 0.40 -9.39
N LYS A 15 -18.28 -0.86 -9.20
CA LYS A 15 -18.43 -1.85 -10.26
C LYS A 15 -19.50 -2.86 -9.86
N PRO A 16 -20.68 -2.87 -10.52
CA PRO A 16 -21.70 -3.86 -10.24
C PRO A 16 -21.21 -5.27 -10.53
N GLY A 17 -21.59 -6.23 -9.69
CA GLY A 17 -21.29 -7.66 -9.89
C GLY A 17 -21.00 -8.41 -8.59
N GLU A 18 -20.41 -9.60 -8.74
CA GLU A 18 -19.98 -10.41 -7.60
C GLU A 18 -18.71 -9.83 -6.98
N TRP A 19 -18.73 -9.62 -5.66
CA TRP A 19 -17.58 -9.17 -4.88
C TRP A 19 -17.23 -10.19 -3.82
N THR A 20 -15.95 -10.50 -3.70
CA THR A 20 -15.42 -11.31 -2.61
C THR A 20 -14.71 -10.40 -1.62
N ALA A 21 -15.14 -10.45 -0.36
CA ALA A 21 -14.45 -9.76 0.72
C ALA A 21 -13.19 -10.55 1.12
N ILE A 22 -12.04 -9.86 1.14
CA ILE A 22 -10.77 -10.40 1.63
C ILE A 22 -10.45 -9.70 2.94
N TYR A 23 -10.16 -10.47 3.98
CA TYR A 23 -9.82 -9.95 5.31
C TYR A 23 -8.31 -10.09 5.57
N SER A 24 -7.82 -9.38 6.59
CA SER A 24 -6.40 -9.41 6.98
C SER A 24 -5.87 -10.83 7.20
N LYS A 25 -6.67 -11.71 7.82
CA LYS A 25 -6.34 -13.12 8.06
C LYS A 25 -6.14 -13.95 6.79
N ASP A 26 -6.70 -13.50 5.67
CA ASP A 26 -6.63 -14.18 4.38
C ASP A 26 -5.39 -13.75 3.59
N ILE A 27 -4.65 -12.74 4.07
CA ILE A 27 -3.46 -12.19 3.43
C ILE A 27 -2.22 -12.70 4.16
N LYS A 28 -1.46 -13.58 3.50
CA LYS A 28 -0.23 -14.13 4.04
C LYS A 28 0.80 -13.02 4.29
N GLY A 29 1.40 -13.04 5.48
CA GLY A 29 2.50 -12.13 5.84
C GLY A 29 2.07 -10.69 6.12
N LEU A 30 0.77 -10.37 6.16
CA LEU A 30 0.31 -9.01 6.41
C LEU A 30 0.77 -8.53 7.81
N PRO A 31 1.60 -7.47 7.90
CA PRO A 31 2.09 -6.98 9.18
C PRO A 31 0.94 -6.39 9.99
N ARG A 32 0.83 -6.76 11.27
CA ARG A 32 -0.19 -6.22 12.16
C ARG A 32 0.40 -5.12 13.02
N GLN A 33 -0.28 -3.97 13.06
CA GLN A 33 0.07 -2.89 13.96
C GLN A 33 -0.23 -3.27 15.42
N GLU A 34 0.71 -2.93 16.32
CA GLU A 34 0.60 -3.22 17.75
C GLU A 34 0.11 -2.02 18.59
N ASP A 35 0.29 -0.79 18.09
CA ASP A 35 -0.15 0.45 18.73
C ASP A 35 -1.29 1.14 17.96
N GLY A 36 -1.74 2.31 18.43
CA GLY A 36 -2.75 3.12 17.73
C GLY A 36 -2.19 4.25 16.86
N ASN A 37 -0.89 4.52 16.90
CA ASN A 37 -0.30 5.75 16.35
C ASN A 37 0.20 5.58 14.90
N ALA A 38 0.49 4.36 14.47
CA ALA A 38 0.99 4.02 13.14
C ALA A 38 -0.07 3.61 12.10
N CYS A 39 -1.38 3.68 12.41
CA CYS A 39 -2.42 3.11 11.55
C CYS A 39 -2.44 3.73 10.15
N GLY A 40 -2.25 5.05 10.04
CA GLY A 40 -2.16 5.73 8.75
C GLY A 40 -0.95 5.29 7.93
N ILE A 41 0.19 5.03 8.57
CA ILE A 41 1.41 4.56 7.90
C ILE A 41 1.23 3.11 7.43
N PHE A 42 0.64 2.23 8.25
CA PHE A 42 0.31 0.87 7.83
C PHE A 42 -0.62 0.87 6.62
N MET A 43 -1.65 1.72 6.58
CA MET A 43 -2.54 1.83 5.41
C MET A 43 -1.80 2.26 4.14
N LEU A 44 -0.84 3.20 4.24
CA LEU A 44 -0.02 3.62 3.10
C LEU A 44 0.90 2.50 2.62
N MET A 45 1.52 1.76 3.55
CA MET A 45 2.40 0.64 3.21
C MET A 45 1.61 -0.52 2.61
N TYR A 46 0.41 -0.83 3.13
CA TYR A 46 -0.47 -1.82 2.52
C TYR A 46 -0.80 -1.48 1.07
N ALA A 47 -1.21 -0.23 0.82
CA ALA A 47 -1.51 0.22 -0.53
C ALA A 47 -0.29 0.11 -1.46
N LEU A 48 0.89 0.52 -0.99
CA LEU A 48 2.13 0.45 -1.76
C LEU A 48 2.48 -0.99 -2.15
N TYR A 49 2.49 -1.91 -1.20
CA TYR A 49 2.88 -3.31 -1.45
C TYR A 49 1.87 -4.05 -2.32
N ILE A 50 0.56 -3.83 -2.08
CA ILE A 50 -0.51 -4.41 -2.90
C ILE A 50 -0.41 -3.93 -4.35
N VAL A 51 -0.21 -2.63 -4.58
CA VAL A 51 -0.09 -2.07 -5.94
C VAL A 51 1.17 -2.57 -6.66
N LEU A 52 2.26 -2.80 -5.93
CA LEU A 52 3.50 -3.33 -6.49
C LEU A 52 3.50 -4.86 -6.64
N GLY A 53 2.55 -5.57 -6.02
CA GLY A 53 2.56 -7.03 -5.94
C GLY A 53 3.76 -7.58 -5.16
N ALA A 54 4.25 -6.82 -4.17
CA ALA A 54 5.40 -7.19 -3.36
C ALA A 54 4.98 -7.94 -2.08
N ASP A 55 5.83 -8.86 -1.62
CA ASP A 55 5.67 -9.49 -0.32
C ASP A 55 5.90 -8.48 0.79
N PHE A 56 5.09 -8.53 1.85
CA PHE A 56 5.24 -7.66 3.00
C PHE A 56 6.49 -8.04 3.82
N ASP A 57 7.46 -7.13 3.88
CA ASP A 57 8.71 -7.29 4.63
C ASP A 57 8.94 -6.18 5.67
N PHE A 58 8.01 -5.22 5.79
CA PHE A 58 8.06 -4.17 6.80
C PHE A 58 7.48 -4.62 8.15
N THR A 59 7.97 -4.02 9.23
CA THR A 59 7.59 -4.31 10.60
C THR A 59 7.21 -3.06 11.37
N THR A 60 6.65 -3.22 12.58
CA THR A 60 6.39 -2.09 13.50
C THR A 60 7.68 -1.34 13.86
N GLY A 61 8.84 -2.01 13.87
CA GLY A 61 10.14 -1.38 14.14
C GLY A 61 10.57 -0.37 13.07
N ASP A 62 10.02 -0.47 11.86
CA ASP A 62 10.39 0.38 10.73
C ASP A 62 9.62 1.71 10.68
N MET A 63 8.63 1.91 11.56
CA MET A 63 7.67 3.01 11.46
C MET A 63 8.33 4.39 11.47
N ASP A 64 9.36 4.62 12.28
CA ASP A 64 10.06 5.91 12.34
C ASP A 64 10.82 6.21 11.05
N THR A 65 11.47 5.19 10.49
CA THR A 65 12.20 5.30 9.21
C THR A 65 11.23 5.53 8.06
N ILE A 66 10.13 4.76 8.01
CA ILE A 66 9.09 4.89 7.00
C ILE A 66 8.42 6.26 7.05
N ARG A 67 8.09 6.79 8.24
CA ARG A 67 7.54 8.15 8.40
C ARG A 67 8.48 9.21 7.82
N LYS A 68 9.77 9.15 8.18
CA LYS A 68 10.78 10.08 7.64
C LYS A 68 10.87 9.97 6.13
N TRP A 69 10.89 8.75 5.59
CA TRP A 69 10.91 8.51 4.15
C TRP A 69 9.70 9.13 3.44
N TRP A 70 8.48 8.91 3.95
CA TRP A 70 7.27 9.53 3.41
C TRP A 70 7.32 11.06 3.47
N CYS A 71 7.78 11.64 4.57
CA CYS A 71 7.92 13.10 4.70
C CYS A 71 8.93 13.66 3.69
N LEU A 72 10.10 13.04 3.55
CA LEU A 72 11.12 13.46 2.58
C LEU A 72 10.57 13.35 1.15
N LEU A 73 9.84 12.29 0.84
CA LEU A 73 9.21 12.10 -0.45
C LEU A 73 8.24 13.24 -0.77
N LEU A 74 7.34 13.57 0.16
CA LEU A 74 6.37 14.66 0.02
C LEU A 74 7.06 16.02 -0.14
N LEU A 75 8.07 16.30 0.67
CA LEU A 75 8.82 17.56 0.63
C LEU A 75 9.66 17.71 -0.65
N SER A 76 10.15 16.60 -1.20
CA SER A 76 10.94 16.61 -2.43
C SER A 76 10.11 16.90 -3.69
N GLY A 77 8.78 16.83 -3.63
CA GLY A 77 7.91 16.98 -4.80
C GLY A 77 7.99 15.82 -5.81
N HIS A 78 8.71 14.74 -5.48
CA HIS A 78 8.74 13.53 -6.29
C HIS A 78 7.51 12.66 -5.98
N SER A 79 6.74 12.29 -7.00
CA SER A 79 5.64 11.32 -6.81
C SER A 79 6.19 9.90 -6.65
N VAL A 80 5.56 9.09 -5.78
CA VAL A 80 5.85 7.65 -5.62
C VAL A 80 5.85 6.93 -6.97
N VAL A 81 4.95 7.35 -7.88
CA VAL A 81 4.81 6.83 -9.24
C VAL A 81 6.09 7.01 -10.06
N ARG A 82 6.77 8.16 -9.94
CA ARG A 82 8.04 8.40 -10.66
C ARG A 82 9.15 7.48 -10.17
N PHE A 83 9.24 7.19 -8.88
CA PHE A 83 10.22 6.24 -8.35
C PHE A 83 9.90 4.79 -8.74
N ALA A 84 8.63 4.40 -8.69
CA ALA A 84 8.21 3.07 -9.13
C ALA A 84 8.42 2.86 -10.64
N GLN A 85 8.14 3.87 -11.48
CA GLN A 85 8.44 3.83 -12.92
C GLN A 85 9.94 3.79 -13.19
N LYS A 86 10.74 4.59 -12.46
CA LYS A 86 12.20 4.60 -12.60
C LYS A 86 12.79 3.22 -12.27
N ARG A 87 12.41 2.62 -11.14
CA ARG A 87 12.84 1.25 -10.80
C ARG A 87 12.39 0.22 -11.82
N LYS A 88 11.13 0.27 -12.27
CA LYS A 88 10.62 -0.64 -13.31
C LYS A 88 11.42 -0.54 -14.61
N TYR A 89 11.85 0.66 -15.00
CA TYR A 89 12.66 0.87 -16.19
C TYR A 89 14.11 0.39 -15.99
N GLU A 90 14.71 0.68 -14.83
CA GLU A 90 16.05 0.19 -14.47
C GLU A 90 16.10 -1.35 -14.40
N ASP A 91 15.09 -2.00 -13.81
CA ASP A 91 14.95 -3.46 -13.77
C ASP A 91 14.74 -4.07 -15.16
N GLN A 92 14.06 -3.36 -16.06
CA GLN A 92 13.91 -3.78 -17.46
C GLN A 92 15.21 -3.67 -18.24
N ILE A 93 16.00 -2.61 -18.05
CA ILE A 93 17.34 -2.49 -18.65
C ILE A 93 18.24 -3.62 -18.15
N ALA A 94 18.24 -3.88 -16.84
CA ALA A 94 19.03 -4.96 -16.25
C ALA A 94 18.68 -6.34 -16.83
N ARG A 95 17.43 -6.56 -17.28
CA ARG A 95 16.99 -7.81 -17.94
C ARG A 95 17.30 -7.90 -19.43
N ILE A 96 17.61 -6.78 -20.10
CA ILE A 96 17.95 -6.74 -21.54
C ILE A 96 19.47 -6.81 -21.75
N THR A 97 20.26 -6.52 -20.71
CA THR A 97 21.72 -6.40 -20.80
C THR A 97 22.48 -7.69 -20.43
N PHE A 98 21.80 -8.86 -20.41
CA PHE A 98 22.42 -10.18 -20.28
C PHE A 98 21.81 -11.19 -21.24
#